data_AF-A0A9W9I2V4-F1
#
_entry.id   AF-A0A9W9I2V4-F1
#
_cell.length_a   1.000
_cell.length_b   1.000
_cell.length_c   1.000
_cell.angle_alpha   90.00
_cell.angle_beta   90.00
_cell.angle_gamma   90.00
#
_symmetry.space_group_name_H-M   'P 1'
#
loop_
_entity.id
_entity.type
_entity.pdbx_description
1 polymer ?
#
loop_
_entity_poly.entity_id
_entity_poly.type
_entity_poly.pdbx_seq_one_letter_code
_entity_poly.pdbx_strand_id
1 'polypeptide(L)'
;MVEFPPLAPVPPPAVRKTIPSNDWEACLDAWMTLLGIRLNATDETFKAAGTEDLPVGVFLESFYQYAAAGDPGLQNEPNARKLRKLCFLTTRRYLLSLSNPPEELLSWHLLGNISSCYPSSSALKSTLSTAWDTHNARISSSLEKAKSIVIQELSSVTPSSIPNIISDIRRLTILASMLPPCGQVLMAGSDYLDTLAETYQSQKAPEELKRILVANVYVGLVSL
;
A
#
# COMPACT_ATOMS: atom_id res chain seq x y z
N MET A 1 11.49 12.38 -26.11
CA MET A 1 10.68 11.79 -25.03
C MET A 1 11.59 11.79 -23.81
N VAL A 2 11.22 12.46 -22.72
CA VAL A 2 12.03 12.42 -21.50
C VAL A 2 11.58 11.19 -20.74
N GLU A 3 12.49 10.25 -20.53
CA GLU A 3 12.19 8.98 -19.88
C GLU A 3 13.07 8.85 -18.63
N PHE A 4 12.48 8.39 -17.53
CA PHE A 4 13.26 8.10 -16.33
C PHE A 4 14.00 6.77 -16.47
N PRO A 5 15.23 6.65 -15.95
CA PRO A 5 15.92 5.38 -15.92
C PRO A 5 15.07 4.31 -15.18
N PRO A 6 15.05 3.06 -15.67
CA PRO A 6 14.19 2.02 -15.14
C PRO A 6 14.53 1.68 -13.69
N LEU A 7 13.52 1.23 -12.96
CA LEU A 7 13.63 0.90 -11.54
C LEU A 7 13.25 -0.58 -11.33
N ALA A 8 14.20 -1.39 -10.88
CA ALA A 8 13.96 -2.80 -10.61
C ALA A 8 13.20 -2.98 -9.29
N PRO A 9 12.25 -3.93 -9.18
CA PRO A 9 11.53 -4.20 -7.93
C PRO A 9 12.45 -4.74 -6.84
N VAL A 10 12.02 -4.58 -5.59
CA VAL A 10 12.71 -5.19 -4.45
C VAL A 10 12.54 -6.71 -4.52
N PRO A 11 13.62 -7.50 -4.44
CA PRO A 11 13.52 -8.95 -4.54
C PRO A 11 12.83 -9.56 -3.29
N PRO A 12 12.17 -10.72 -3.43
CA PRO A 12 11.58 -11.44 -2.30
C PRO A 12 12.61 -11.77 -1.21
N PRO A 13 12.19 -11.90 0.06
CA PRO A 13 13.09 -12.23 1.18
C PRO A 13 13.93 -13.49 0.93
N ALA A 14 13.38 -14.50 0.26
CA ALA A 14 14.10 -15.73 -0.10
C ALA A 14 15.30 -15.45 -1.03
N VAL A 15 15.15 -14.54 -2.00
CA VAL A 15 16.22 -14.13 -2.92
C VAL A 15 17.19 -13.19 -2.20
N ARG A 16 16.70 -12.27 -1.36
CA ARG A 16 17.59 -11.34 -0.63
C ARG A 16 18.57 -12.05 0.30
N LYS A 17 18.17 -13.17 0.89
CA LYS A 17 19.05 -14.02 1.71
C LYS A 17 20.23 -14.62 0.95
N THR A 18 20.17 -14.69 -0.38
CA THR A 18 21.27 -15.21 -1.22
C THR A 18 22.16 -14.10 -1.77
N ILE A 19 21.82 -12.83 -1.56
CA ILE A 19 22.61 -11.68 -2.05
C ILE A 19 23.70 -11.37 -1.01
N PRO A 20 24.98 -11.32 -1.41
CA PRO A 20 26.07 -10.88 -0.53
C PRO A 20 25.82 -9.46 0.01
N SER A 21 26.27 -9.15 1.23
CA SER A 21 26.04 -7.85 1.88
C SER A 21 26.49 -6.66 1.02
N ASN A 22 27.68 -6.74 0.39
CA ASN A 22 28.19 -5.67 -0.47
C ASN A 22 27.30 -5.45 -1.71
N ASP A 23 26.78 -6.53 -2.30
CA ASP A 23 25.91 -6.45 -3.47
C ASP A 23 24.53 -5.88 -3.08
N TRP A 24 24.04 -6.22 -1.87
CA TRP A 24 22.82 -5.65 -1.33
C TRP A 24 22.95 -4.14 -1.08
N GLU A 25 24.08 -3.70 -0.52
CA GLU A 25 24.37 -2.27 -0.35
C GLU A 25 24.41 -1.54 -1.70
N ALA A 26 25.03 -2.12 -2.72
CA ALA A 26 25.04 -1.57 -4.07
C ALA A 26 23.61 -1.47 -4.67
N CYS A 27 22.73 -2.46 -4.41
CA CYS A 27 21.32 -2.37 -4.80
C CYS A 27 20.60 -1.20 -4.10
N LEU A 28 20.81 -1.03 -2.79
CA LEU A 28 20.23 0.09 -2.04
C LEU A 28 20.69 1.43 -2.60
N ASP A 29 21.99 1.59 -2.87
CA ASP A 29 22.55 2.82 -3.43
C ASP A 29 22.05 3.10 -4.86
N ALA A 30 21.88 2.06 -5.68
CA ALA A 30 21.29 2.19 -7.00
C ALA A 30 19.84 2.67 -6.92
N TRP A 31 19.00 2.06 -6.08
CA TRP A 31 17.62 2.54 -5.89
C TRP A 31 17.56 3.96 -5.36
N MET A 32 18.40 4.31 -4.37
CA MET A 32 18.45 5.68 -3.84
C MET A 32 18.83 6.70 -4.93
N THR A 33 19.80 6.37 -5.78
CA THR A 33 20.19 7.19 -6.94
C THR A 33 19.02 7.37 -7.91
N LEU A 34 18.35 6.28 -8.29
CA LEU A 34 17.25 6.29 -9.26
C LEU A 34 16.00 7.04 -8.76
N LEU A 35 15.70 6.95 -7.45
CA LEU A 35 14.68 7.78 -6.82
C LEU A 35 15.12 9.24 -6.74
N GLY A 36 16.40 9.49 -6.46
CA GLY A 36 16.99 10.83 -6.46
C GLY A 36 16.82 11.56 -7.80
N ILE A 37 17.01 10.85 -8.93
CA ILE A 37 16.77 11.41 -10.28
C ILE A 37 15.32 11.89 -10.42
N ARG A 38 14.35 11.06 -10.01
CA ARG A 38 12.92 11.40 -10.05
C ARG A 38 12.57 12.56 -9.13
N LEU A 39 13.17 12.62 -7.95
CA LEU A 39 12.91 13.67 -6.94
C LEU A 39 13.58 15.01 -7.29
N ASN A 40 14.71 14.99 -7.99
CA ASN A 40 15.44 16.19 -8.39
C ASN A 40 15.04 16.73 -9.77
N ALA A 41 14.26 15.98 -10.54
CA ALA A 41 13.69 16.46 -11.80
C ALA A 41 12.88 17.75 -11.59
N THR A 42 12.89 18.68 -12.55
CA THR A 42 12.02 19.85 -12.51
C THR A 42 10.56 19.43 -12.63
N ASP A 43 9.62 20.30 -12.25
CA ASP A 43 8.20 19.95 -12.31
C ASP A 43 7.71 19.73 -13.76
N GLU A 44 8.26 20.46 -14.73
CA GLU A 44 7.96 20.26 -16.15
C GLU A 44 8.43 18.87 -16.60
N THR A 45 9.68 18.53 -16.25
CA THR A 45 10.29 17.24 -16.60
C THR A 45 9.57 16.08 -15.94
N PHE A 46 9.25 16.22 -14.65
CA PHE A 46 8.55 15.21 -13.88
C PHE A 46 7.13 14.97 -14.39
N LYS A 47 6.39 16.03 -14.74
CA LYS A 47 5.04 15.89 -15.31
C LYS A 47 5.05 15.26 -16.69
N ALA A 48 6.09 15.53 -17.50
CA ALA A 48 6.23 14.96 -18.83
C ALA A 48 6.57 13.45 -18.82
N ALA A 49 7.36 12.99 -17.84
CA ALA A 49 7.85 11.60 -17.78
C ALA A 49 7.10 10.72 -16.76
N GLY A 50 6.57 11.31 -15.68
CA GLY A 50 6.09 10.57 -14.51
C GLY A 50 4.79 9.80 -14.73
N THR A 51 3.96 10.19 -15.70
CA THR A 51 2.71 9.47 -16.01
C THR A 51 2.96 8.12 -16.68
N GLU A 52 4.09 7.98 -17.38
CA GLU A 52 4.47 6.77 -18.13
C GLU A 52 5.51 5.92 -17.38
N ASP A 53 5.93 6.35 -16.19
CA ASP A 53 6.95 5.67 -15.38
C ASP A 53 6.36 4.49 -14.59
N LEU A 54 5.85 3.48 -15.31
CA LEU A 54 5.31 2.26 -14.72
C LEU A 54 6.28 1.53 -13.75
N PRO A 55 7.61 1.48 -14.01
CA PRO A 55 8.55 0.79 -13.11
C PRO A 55 8.55 1.32 -11.67
N VAL A 56 8.22 2.60 -11.47
CA VAL A 56 8.18 3.19 -10.11
C VAL A 56 7.05 2.60 -9.27
N GLY A 57 5.90 2.29 -9.88
CA GLY A 57 4.75 1.69 -9.20
C GLY A 57 5.11 0.30 -8.67
N VAL A 58 5.67 -0.54 -9.55
CA VAL A 58 6.09 -1.92 -9.24
C VAL A 58 7.18 -1.94 -8.16
N PHE A 59 8.15 -1.03 -8.24
CA PHE A 59 9.17 -0.90 -7.20
C PHE A 59 8.59 -0.47 -5.87
N LEU A 60 7.78 0.59 -5.82
CA LEU A 60 7.21 1.09 -4.57
C LEU A 60 6.29 0.04 -3.93
N GLU A 61 5.54 -0.69 -4.74
CA GLU A 61 4.68 -1.80 -4.29
C GLU A 61 5.51 -2.89 -3.61
N SER A 62 6.51 -3.44 -4.31
CA SER A 62 7.39 -4.46 -3.73
C SER A 62 8.11 -3.96 -2.47
N PHE A 63 8.60 -2.71 -2.47
CA PHE A 63 9.24 -2.11 -1.30
C PHE A 63 8.28 -2.05 -0.10
N TYR A 64 7.10 -1.46 -0.27
CA TYR A 64 6.15 -1.29 0.83
C TYR A 64 5.54 -2.61 1.30
N GLN A 65 5.35 -3.58 0.40
CA GLN A 65 4.90 -4.92 0.77
C GLN A 65 5.86 -5.55 1.79
N TYR A 66 7.16 -5.58 1.50
CA TYR A 66 8.14 -6.16 2.42
C TYR A 66 8.38 -5.30 3.66
N ALA A 67 8.38 -3.97 3.52
CA ALA A 67 8.53 -3.08 4.66
C ALA A 67 7.36 -3.19 5.66
N ALA A 68 6.13 -3.31 5.17
CA ALA A 68 4.93 -3.52 5.98
C ALA A 68 4.92 -4.91 6.64
N ALA A 69 5.49 -5.92 5.98
CA ALA A 69 5.67 -7.26 6.54
C ALA A 69 6.75 -7.36 7.63
N GLY A 70 7.43 -6.26 7.99
CA GLY A 70 8.41 -6.26 9.07
C GLY A 70 9.81 -6.71 8.65
N ASP A 71 10.15 -6.64 7.36
CA ASP A 71 11.42 -7.17 6.89
C ASP A 71 12.64 -6.44 7.52
N PRO A 72 13.52 -7.15 8.26
CA PRO A 72 14.64 -6.52 8.97
C PRO A 72 15.61 -5.78 8.04
N GLY A 73 15.84 -6.32 6.83
CA GLY A 73 16.74 -5.74 5.83
C GLY A 73 16.25 -4.43 5.24
N LEU A 74 14.98 -4.08 5.46
CA LEU A 74 14.36 -2.82 5.03
C LEU A 74 14.03 -1.87 6.19
N GLN A 75 14.29 -2.27 7.44
CA GLN A 75 13.95 -1.47 8.63
C GLN A 75 15.15 -1.01 9.44
N ASN A 76 16.15 -1.88 9.64
CA ASN A 76 17.16 -1.65 10.68
C ASN A 76 18.43 -0.97 10.15
N GLU A 77 18.73 -1.12 8.86
CA GLU A 77 19.95 -0.58 8.27
C GLU A 77 19.88 0.94 8.01
N PRO A 78 20.96 1.71 8.20
CA PRO A 78 20.99 3.15 7.92
C PRO A 78 20.57 3.50 6.48
N ASN A 79 21.05 2.74 5.50
CA ASN A 79 20.70 2.94 4.09
C ASN A 79 19.26 2.53 3.80
N ALA A 80 18.74 1.48 4.44
CA ALA A 80 17.34 1.10 4.34
C ALA A 80 16.40 2.21 4.87
N ARG A 81 16.76 2.88 5.98
CA ARG A 81 16.00 4.04 6.49
C ARG A 81 16.02 5.23 5.54
N LYS A 82 17.16 5.52 4.91
CA LYS A 82 17.27 6.56 3.87
C LYS A 82 16.41 6.21 2.66
N LEU A 83 16.51 4.98 2.15
CA LEU A 83 15.70 4.50 1.03
C LEU A 83 14.21 4.61 1.35
N ARG A 84 13.80 4.18 2.54
CA ARG A 84 12.43 4.31 3.03
C ARG A 84 11.92 5.76 3.01
N LYS A 85 12.75 6.73 3.39
CA LYS A 85 12.42 8.15 3.28
C LYS A 85 12.25 8.57 1.82
N LEU A 86 13.14 8.14 0.93
CA LEU A 86 13.05 8.46 -0.51
C LEU A 86 11.81 7.82 -1.15
N CYS A 87 11.45 6.58 -0.80
CA CYS A 87 10.22 5.94 -1.25
C CYS A 87 8.99 6.77 -0.85
N PHE A 88 8.94 7.26 0.40
CA PHE A 88 7.85 8.12 0.85
C PHE A 88 7.79 9.45 0.09
N LEU A 89 8.92 10.14 -0.07
CA LEU A 89 8.97 11.40 -0.82
C LEU A 89 8.58 11.21 -2.29
N THR A 90 9.01 10.10 -2.89
CA THR A 90 8.68 9.74 -4.27
C THR A 90 7.18 9.51 -4.38
N THR A 91 6.62 8.61 -3.56
CA THR A 91 5.18 8.34 -3.54
C THR A 91 4.37 9.63 -3.39
N ARG A 92 4.76 10.49 -2.43
CA ARG A 92 4.15 11.81 -2.24
C ARG A 92 4.21 12.67 -3.50
N ARG A 93 5.36 12.74 -4.19
CA ARG A 93 5.50 13.54 -5.41
C ARG A 93 4.57 13.03 -6.52
N TYR A 94 4.50 11.73 -6.75
CA TYR A 94 3.61 11.16 -7.77
C TYR A 94 2.14 11.44 -7.46
N LEU A 95 1.71 11.20 -6.21
CA LEU A 95 0.32 11.39 -5.82
C LEU A 95 -0.14 12.86 -5.89
N LEU A 96 0.74 13.80 -5.55
CA LEU A 96 0.38 15.22 -5.41
C LEU A 96 0.70 16.07 -6.65
N SER A 97 1.67 15.66 -7.47
CA SER A 97 2.12 16.49 -8.61
C SER A 97 1.56 16.02 -9.96
N LEU A 98 1.06 14.79 -10.07
CA LEU A 98 0.49 14.25 -11.30
C LEU A 98 -1.04 14.24 -11.23
N SER A 99 -1.69 14.71 -12.30
CA SER A 99 -3.14 14.57 -12.47
C SER A 99 -3.53 13.10 -12.73
N ASN A 100 -2.65 12.33 -13.39
CA ASN A 100 -2.86 10.93 -13.71
C ASN A 100 -1.63 10.09 -13.29
N PRO A 101 -1.44 9.83 -11.98
CA PRO A 101 -0.36 8.92 -11.55
C PRO A 101 -0.61 7.49 -12.05
N PRO A 102 0.44 6.66 -12.15
CA PRO A 102 0.32 5.22 -12.39
C PRO A 102 -0.71 4.56 -11.47
N GLU A 103 -1.50 3.61 -11.98
CA GLU A 103 -2.65 3.02 -11.27
C GLU A 103 -2.22 2.27 -10.00
N GLU A 104 -1.05 1.63 -10.04
CA GLU A 104 -0.44 0.91 -8.92
C GLU A 104 -0.29 1.82 -7.70
N LEU A 105 -0.05 3.12 -7.92
CA LEU A 105 0.12 4.10 -6.86
C LEU A 105 -1.17 4.47 -6.12
N LEU A 106 -2.31 4.26 -6.77
CA LEU A 106 -3.64 4.50 -6.20
C LEU A 106 -4.31 3.19 -5.71
N SER A 107 -3.62 2.07 -5.85
CA SER A 107 -4.14 0.77 -5.42
C SER A 107 -4.28 0.70 -3.89
N TRP A 108 -5.35 0.04 -3.43
CA TRP A 108 -5.59 -0.18 -2.00
C TRP A 108 -4.45 -0.98 -1.34
N HIS A 109 -3.78 -1.85 -2.10
CA HIS A 109 -2.59 -2.58 -1.66
C HIS A 109 -1.45 -1.63 -1.31
N LEU A 110 -1.05 -0.77 -2.24
CA LEU A 110 0.03 0.18 -1.99
C LEU A 110 -0.34 1.15 -0.87
N LEU A 111 -1.52 1.77 -0.95
CA LEU A 111 -1.99 2.76 0.03
C LEU A 111 -2.11 2.16 1.43
N GLY A 112 -2.54 0.91 1.54
CA GLY A 112 -2.58 0.20 2.81
C GLY A 112 -1.19 -0.23 3.31
N ASN A 113 -0.30 -0.66 2.43
CA ASN A 113 1.08 -1.02 2.79
C ASN A 113 1.86 0.21 3.27
N ILE A 114 1.76 1.35 2.59
CA ILE A 114 2.39 2.60 3.05
C ILE A 114 1.77 3.06 4.38
N SER A 115 0.45 2.94 4.56
CA SER A 115 -0.21 3.24 5.84
C SER A 115 0.30 2.35 6.98
N SER A 116 0.52 1.07 6.71
CA SER A 116 1.10 0.10 7.65
C SER A 116 2.56 0.41 7.98
N CYS A 117 3.31 0.96 7.02
CA CYS A 117 4.67 1.43 7.28
C CYS A 117 4.65 2.64 8.22
N TYR A 118 3.75 3.61 8.02
CA TYR A 118 3.76 4.88 8.77
C TYR A 118 2.46 5.13 9.55
N PRO A 119 2.09 4.27 10.54
CA PRO A 119 0.77 4.27 11.18
C PRO A 119 0.45 5.53 12.00
N SER A 120 1.44 6.37 12.30
CA SER A 120 1.27 7.61 13.08
C SER A 120 1.83 8.85 12.37
N SER A 121 2.12 8.76 11.07
CA SER A 121 2.69 9.88 10.32
C SER A 121 1.64 10.90 9.91
N SER A 122 1.70 12.09 10.51
CA SER A 122 0.86 13.24 10.10
C SER A 122 1.12 13.65 8.65
N ALA A 123 2.37 13.56 8.19
CA ALA A 123 2.75 13.85 6.81
C ALA A 123 2.11 12.86 5.83
N LEU A 124 1.99 11.57 6.20
CA LEU A 124 1.29 10.60 5.39
C LEU A 124 -0.21 10.88 5.38
N LYS A 125 -0.83 11.14 6.54
CA LYS A 125 -2.27 11.48 6.62
C LYS A 125 -2.61 12.68 5.72
N SER A 126 -1.83 13.75 5.80
CA SER A 126 -2.01 14.92 4.93
C SER A 126 -1.83 14.58 3.45
N THR A 127 -0.80 13.79 3.10
CA THR A 127 -0.58 13.35 1.71
C THR A 127 -1.74 12.52 1.18
N LEU A 128 -2.24 11.56 1.96
CA LEU A 128 -3.37 10.71 1.59
C LEU A 128 -4.66 11.50 1.46
N SER A 129 -4.91 12.48 2.35
CA SER A 129 -6.06 13.37 2.26
C SER A 129 -6.04 14.17 0.96
N THR A 130 -4.93 14.83 0.63
CA THR A 130 -4.84 15.60 -0.62
C THR A 130 -4.90 14.71 -1.87
N ALA A 131 -4.31 13.50 -1.79
CA ALA A 131 -4.43 12.51 -2.86
C ALA A 131 -5.89 12.05 -3.05
N TRP A 132 -6.64 11.89 -1.96
CA TRP A 132 -8.08 11.60 -2.02
C TRP A 132 -8.85 12.73 -2.70
N ASP A 133 -8.64 13.97 -2.30
CA ASP A 133 -9.34 15.12 -2.88
C ASP A 133 -9.15 15.19 -4.41
N THR A 134 -7.96 14.80 -4.88
CA THR A 134 -7.60 14.83 -6.31
C THR A 134 -8.05 13.57 -7.07
N HIS A 135 -7.91 12.38 -6.46
CA HIS A 135 -8.02 11.09 -7.13
C HIS A 135 -9.12 10.17 -6.57
N ASN A 136 -10.10 10.73 -5.84
CA ASN A 136 -11.13 9.97 -5.12
C ASN A 136 -11.78 8.86 -5.97
N ALA A 137 -12.17 9.13 -7.22
CA ALA A 137 -12.86 8.16 -8.05
C ALA A 137 -12.01 6.88 -8.29
N ARG A 138 -10.70 7.05 -8.52
CA ARG A 138 -9.77 5.94 -8.77
C ARG A 138 -9.48 5.17 -7.47
N ILE A 139 -9.29 5.88 -6.36
CA ILE A 139 -9.05 5.26 -5.05
C ILE A 139 -10.30 4.49 -4.59
N SER A 140 -11.49 5.09 -4.68
CA SER A 140 -12.77 4.45 -4.39
C SER A 140 -13.00 3.23 -5.25
N SER A 141 -12.74 3.30 -6.56
CA SER A 141 -12.82 2.13 -7.45
C SER A 141 -11.86 1.01 -7.00
N SER A 142 -10.64 1.35 -6.58
CA SER A 142 -9.72 0.37 -6.03
C SER A 142 -10.23 -0.26 -4.72
N LEU A 143 -10.95 0.49 -3.88
CA LEU A 143 -11.53 -0.02 -2.64
C LEU A 143 -12.75 -0.91 -2.88
N GLU A 144 -13.60 -0.58 -3.85
CA GLU A 144 -14.72 -1.45 -4.24
C GLU A 144 -14.23 -2.80 -4.80
N LYS A 145 -13.13 -2.78 -5.57
CA LYS A 145 -12.42 -4.01 -5.95
C LYS A 145 -11.95 -4.79 -4.71
N ALA A 146 -11.40 -4.12 -3.70
CA ALA A 146 -10.96 -4.75 -2.45
C ALA A 146 -12.14 -5.39 -1.68
N LYS A 147 -13.26 -4.69 -1.55
CA LYS A 147 -14.49 -5.22 -0.94
C LYS A 147 -14.96 -6.47 -1.64
N SER A 148 -15.01 -6.44 -2.97
CA SER A 148 -15.41 -7.58 -3.79
C SER A 148 -14.51 -8.81 -3.57
N ILE A 149 -13.19 -8.59 -3.50
CA ILE A 149 -12.20 -9.64 -3.20
C ILE A 149 -12.47 -10.23 -1.81
N VAL A 150 -12.58 -9.40 -0.78
CA VAL A 150 -12.81 -9.86 0.59
C VAL A 150 -14.13 -10.62 0.71
N ILE A 151 -15.22 -10.14 0.10
CA ILE A 151 -16.51 -10.83 0.09
C ILE A 151 -16.38 -12.23 -0.55
N GLN A 152 -15.70 -12.31 -1.70
CA GLN A 152 -15.50 -13.57 -2.41
C GLN A 152 -14.67 -14.57 -1.58
N GLU A 153 -13.57 -14.10 -0.98
CA GLU A 153 -12.68 -14.94 -0.17
C GLU A 153 -13.36 -15.42 1.13
N LEU A 154 -14.20 -14.57 1.74
CA LEU A 154 -14.99 -14.92 2.93
C LEU A 154 -16.14 -15.88 2.63
N SER A 155 -16.73 -15.80 1.43
CA SER A 155 -17.75 -16.73 0.98
C SER A 155 -17.18 -18.12 0.66
N SER A 156 -15.88 -18.21 0.38
CA SER A 156 -15.18 -19.43 -0.04
C SER A 156 -13.97 -19.77 0.84
N VAL A 157 -14.08 -19.50 2.15
CA VAL A 157 -12.96 -19.66 3.10
C VAL A 157 -12.41 -21.08 3.09
N THR A 158 -11.10 -21.17 2.86
CA THR A 158 -10.31 -22.39 3.03
C THR A 158 -9.27 -22.16 4.13
N PRO A 159 -8.85 -23.19 4.89
CA PRO A 159 -7.81 -23.02 5.90
C PRO A 159 -6.52 -22.37 5.39
N SER A 160 -6.17 -22.61 4.12
CA SER A 160 -5.01 -22.02 3.45
C SER A 160 -5.18 -20.55 3.07
N SER A 161 -6.41 -20.04 2.88
CA SER A 161 -6.65 -18.64 2.49
C SER A 161 -6.75 -17.69 3.69
N ILE A 162 -7.03 -18.21 4.89
CA ILE A 162 -7.23 -17.40 6.12
C ILE A 162 -6.10 -16.41 6.40
N PRO A 163 -4.79 -16.76 6.29
CA PRO A 163 -3.73 -15.80 6.56
C PRO A 163 -3.75 -14.59 5.62
N ASN A 164 -4.07 -14.81 4.34
CA ASN A 164 -4.14 -13.74 3.34
C ASN A 164 -5.35 -12.84 3.60
N ILE A 165 -6.53 -13.44 3.85
CA ILE A 165 -7.75 -12.71 4.23
C ILE A 165 -7.49 -11.81 5.44
N ILE A 166 -6.86 -12.36 6.50
CA ILE A 166 -6.50 -11.61 7.70
C ILE A 166 -5.56 -10.44 7.36
N SER A 167 -4.54 -10.68 6.54
CA SER A 167 -3.59 -9.65 6.11
C SER A 167 -4.29 -8.52 5.35
N ASP A 168 -5.19 -8.86 4.43
CA ASP A 168 -5.88 -7.91 3.58
C ASP A 168 -6.91 -7.08 4.33
N ILE A 169 -7.73 -7.70 5.19
CA ILE A 169 -8.65 -6.97 6.06
C ILE A 169 -7.87 -6.09 7.04
N ARG A 170 -6.75 -6.56 7.61
CA ARG A 170 -5.89 -5.74 8.47
C ARG A 170 -5.34 -4.53 7.72
N ARG A 171 -4.89 -4.71 6.47
CA ARG A 171 -4.41 -3.63 5.61
C ARG A 171 -5.51 -2.59 5.35
N LEU A 172 -6.72 -3.04 5.02
CA LEU A 172 -7.89 -2.17 4.82
C LEU A 172 -8.26 -1.41 6.11
N THR A 173 -8.23 -2.07 7.26
CA THR A 173 -8.46 -1.44 8.56
C THR A 173 -7.45 -0.31 8.83
N ILE A 174 -6.16 -0.56 8.59
CA ILE A 174 -5.12 0.46 8.78
C ILE A 174 -5.32 1.61 7.79
N LEU A 175 -5.61 1.33 6.52
CA LEU A 175 -5.90 2.35 5.52
C LEU A 175 -7.08 3.23 5.92
N ALA A 176 -8.20 2.63 6.32
CA ALA A 176 -9.38 3.36 6.79
C ALA A 176 -9.09 4.24 8.01
N SER A 177 -8.25 3.76 8.95
CA SER A 177 -7.84 4.57 10.11
C SER A 177 -6.96 5.78 9.74
N MET A 178 -6.23 5.70 8.63
CA MET A 178 -5.34 6.75 8.14
C MET A 178 -6.03 7.71 7.17
N LEU A 179 -7.01 7.22 6.42
CA LEU A 179 -7.79 7.95 5.44
C LEU A 179 -9.29 7.58 5.62
N PRO A 180 -10.02 8.28 6.51
CA PRO A 180 -11.40 7.97 6.85
C PRO A 180 -12.38 7.81 5.67
N PRO A 181 -12.28 8.59 4.56
CA PRO A 181 -13.11 8.36 3.39
C PRO A 181 -13.04 6.92 2.82
N CYS A 182 -11.91 6.23 3.00
CA CYS A 182 -11.82 4.80 2.65
C CYS A 182 -12.76 3.94 3.52
N GLY A 183 -12.86 4.24 4.82
CA GLY A 183 -13.80 3.57 5.72
C GLY A 183 -15.25 3.78 5.30
N GLN A 184 -15.60 4.99 4.84
CA GLN A 184 -16.93 5.29 4.30
C GLN A 184 -17.25 4.44 3.07
N VAL A 185 -16.30 4.28 2.14
CA VAL A 185 -16.45 3.39 0.99
C VAL A 185 -16.62 1.93 1.42
N LEU A 186 -15.83 1.46 2.39
CA LEU A 186 -15.96 0.10 2.94
C LEU A 186 -17.34 -0.15 3.55
N MET A 187 -17.90 0.83 4.27
CA MET A 187 -19.21 0.71 4.94
C MET A 187 -20.39 1.06 4.02
N ALA A 188 -20.15 1.46 2.77
CA ALA A 188 -21.21 1.74 1.81
C ALA A 188 -21.81 0.42 1.30
N GLY A 189 -23.14 0.27 1.42
CA GLY A 189 -23.84 -0.97 1.11
C GLY A 189 -23.86 -1.97 2.28
N SER A 190 -24.81 -2.90 2.27
CA SER A 190 -24.94 -3.90 3.34
C SER A 190 -24.17 -5.19 3.06
N ASP A 191 -23.95 -5.55 1.79
CA ASP A 191 -23.34 -6.79 1.32
C ASP A 191 -22.00 -7.11 2.01
N TYR A 192 -21.13 -6.10 2.14
CA TYR A 192 -19.87 -6.24 2.86
C TYR A 192 -20.10 -6.57 4.34
N LEU A 193 -20.93 -5.79 5.03
CA LEU A 193 -21.23 -5.98 6.46
C LEU A 193 -21.94 -7.32 6.73
N ASP A 194 -22.87 -7.71 5.86
CA ASP A 194 -23.61 -8.97 5.92
C ASP A 194 -22.62 -10.14 5.82
N THR A 195 -21.70 -10.11 4.85
CA THR A 195 -20.66 -11.13 4.69
C THR A 195 -19.73 -11.21 5.90
N LEU A 196 -19.31 -10.07 6.47
CA LEU A 196 -18.48 -10.05 7.68
C LEU A 196 -19.24 -10.63 8.89
N ALA A 197 -20.53 -10.30 9.03
CA ALA A 197 -21.37 -10.78 10.12
C ALA A 197 -21.61 -12.30 10.03
N GLU A 198 -21.93 -12.82 8.85
CA GLU A 198 -22.08 -14.25 8.59
C GLU A 198 -20.78 -15.01 8.90
N THR A 199 -19.64 -14.49 8.44
CA THR A 199 -18.33 -15.06 8.74
C THR A 199 -18.04 -15.08 10.24
N TYR A 200 -18.33 -13.98 10.94
CA TYR A 200 -18.11 -13.87 12.38
C TYR A 200 -18.93 -14.90 13.18
N GLN A 201 -20.18 -15.13 12.76
CA GLN A 201 -21.09 -16.09 13.40
C GLN A 201 -20.73 -17.56 13.08
N SER A 202 -19.98 -17.80 12.01
CA SER A 202 -19.54 -19.14 11.63
C SER A 202 -18.64 -19.75 12.71
N GLN A 203 -19.04 -20.94 13.19
CA GLN A 203 -18.23 -21.72 14.15
C GLN A 203 -16.86 -22.14 13.59
N LYS A 204 -16.71 -22.13 12.25
CA LYS A 204 -15.48 -22.52 11.57
C LYS A 204 -14.47 -21.38 11.49
N ALA A 205 -14.88 -20.13 11.73
CA ALA A 205 -13.99 -18.98 11.69
C ALA A 205 -13.04 -18.97 12.91
N PRO A 206 -11.71 -18.90 12.71
CA PRO A 206 -10.78 -18.76 13.82
C PRO A 206 -11.00 -17.47 14.60
N GLU A 207 -10.67 -17.48 15.90
CA GLU A 207 -10.82 -16.31 16.77
C GLU A 207 -10.00 -15.09 16.30
N GLU A 208 -8.83 -15.30 15.68
CA GLU A 208 -8.06 -14.21 15.11
C GLU A 208 -8.81 -13.50 13.96
N LEU A 209 -9.42 -14.28 13.06
CA LEU A 209 -10.22 -13.73 11.97
C LEU A 209 -11.37 -12.90 12.54
N LYS A 210 -12.13 -13.44 13.50
CA LYS A 210 -13.24 -12.72 14.16
C LYS A 210 -12.80 -11.38 14.74
N ARG A 211 -11.65 -11.32 15.44
CA ARG A 211 -11.11 -10.07 15.98
C ARG A 211 -10.81 -9.04 14.90
N ILE A 212 -10.25 -9.50 13.78
CA ILE A 212 -9.91 -8.64 12.64
C ILE A 212 -11.16 -8.11 11.94
N LEU A 213 -12.22 -8.92 11.80
CA LEU A 213 -13.52 -8.47 11.30
C LEU A 213 -14.10 -7.36 12.19
N VAL A 214 -14.12 -7.56 13.51
CA VAL A 214 -14.62 -6.56 14.47
C VAL A 214 -13.82 -5.26 14.38
N ALA A 215 -12.50 -5.33 14.30
CA ALA A 215 -11.66 -4.15 14.16
C ALA A 215 -11.94 -3.39 12.86
N ASN A 216 -12.14 -4.10 11.76
CA ASN A 216 -12.46 -3.50 10.46
C ASN A 216 -13.80 -2.77 10.49
N VAL A 217 -14.85 -3.41 11.00
CA VAL A 217 -16.18 -2.80 11.16
C VAL A 217 -16.12 -1.60 12.09
N TYR A 218 -15.45 -1.71 13.24
CA TYR A 218 -15.31 -0.61 14.18
C TYR A 218 -14.65 0.62 13.53
N VAL A 219 -13.49 0.45 12.88
CA VAL A 219 -12.79 1.56 12.22
C VAL A 219 -13.60 2.11 11.05
N GLY A 220 -14.25 1.25 10.27
CA GLY A 220 -15.14 1.66 9.19
C GLY A 220 -16.28 2.54 9.68
N LEU A 221 -17.00 2.11 10.72
CA LEU A 221 -18.12 2.85 11.29
C LEU A 221 -17.70 4.16 11.97
N VAL A 222 -16.53 4.20 12.62
CA VAL A 222 -15.98 5.45 13.19
C VAL A 222 -15.56 6.46 12.11
N SER A 223 -15.44 6.01 10.86
CA SER A 223 -15.10 6.87 9.73
C SER A 223 -16.32 7.56 9.07
N LEU A 224 -17.55 7.22 9.49
CA LEU A 224 -18.80 7.85 9.06
C LEU A 224 -19.00 9.21 9.74
#